data_AF-A0A3N4L718-F1
#
_entry.id   AF-A0A3N4L718-F1
#
_cell.length_a   1.000
_cell.length_b   1.000
_cell.length_c   1.000
_cell.angle_alpha   90.00
_cell.angle_beta   90.00
_cell.angle_gamma   90.00
#
_symmetry.space_group_name_H-M   'P 1'
#
loop_
_entity.id
_entity.type
_entity.pdbx_description
1 polymer ?
#
loop_
_entity_poly.entity_id
_entity_poly.type
_entity_poly.pdbx_seq_one_letter_code
_entity_poly.pdbx_strand_id
1 'polypeptide(L)'
;MSHQHQYHLQTTLLLLGLPPKSFVGIDLASFNSTDRFQGIKYIPPGLHFVYFSPQGDMSLRTGFWFKAADAGQHSVIITKYDAASEKLLEESDMGVDEVLRIRANLAQLYGESLTIYRQPAKDGKEGSTRPDAEQWEALSEHIDEALLLRCLGTGLKCSSVSSSKMDRDKEEEKLMELLKGEDVAAEIEWTPVDLKRTWPEGAIGRDRTIMAKDRSWALGDIVGKLGIGGGDGEKQMLGEIQLAFLMAVTLGCYSAMEQWRRLLGLTLTCKTAIFEEQKEFFGDLMEVLLTQMEYVDEVFLAQFVGGGEGEDSWLAKLLRGFGKGLAEIIDDDAEQGKGKAKVRKSDILEQYKEIESLAMKKFDWALDVKDVVRRGMVQTEEGEMVELEMVGLEEDDESGEYAPVIVEEYIEGDSAEVEMTPAPWPQ
;
A
#
# COMPACT_ATOMS: atom_id res chain seq x y z
N MET A 1 28.16 -5.06 -36.31
CA MET A 1 28.55 -3.75 -35.71
C MET A 1 27.35 -2.90 -35.25
N SER A 2 26.11 -3.41 -35.27
CA SER A 2 24.89 -2.61 -35.02
C SER A 2 24.33 -2.65 -33.59
N HIS A 3 24.67 -3.63 -32.75
CA HIS A 3 24.11 -3.73 -31.38
C HIS A 3 24.83 -2.88 -30.33
N GLN A 4 26.10 -2.50 -30.54
CA GLN A 4 26.85 -1.70 -29.55
C GLN A 4 26.46 -0.21 -29.53
N HIS A 5 25.99 0.36 -30.65
CA HIS A 5 25.59 1.77 -30.69
C HIS A 5 24.25 2.05 -29.98
N GLN A 6 23.41 1.03 -29.80
CA GLN A 6 22.09 1.19 -29.19
C GLN A 6 22.17 1.41 -27.67
N TYR A 7 23.21 0.86 -27.02
CA TYR A 7 23.44 1.04 -25.58
C TYR A 7 24.03 2.40 -25.20
N HIS A 8 24.64 3.13 -26.14
CA HIS A 8 25.25 4.45 -25.86
C HIS A 8 24.24 5.59 -25.69
N LEU A 9 22.95 5.36 -26.00
CA LEU A 9 21.90 6.38 -25.99
C LEU A 9 20.86 6.14 -24.88
N GLN A 10 21.33 5.68 -23.71
CA GLN A 10 20.48 5.47 -22.54
C GLN A 10 20.97 6.33 -21.37
N THR A 11 20.13 6.40 -20.33
CA THR A 11 20.43 7.14 -19.11
C THR A 11 21.56 6.47 -18.34
N THR A 12 22.45 7.28 -17.79
CA THR A 12 23.48 6.86 -16.84
C THR A 12 23.36 7.67 -15.56
N LEU A 13 23.32 6.97 -14.45
CA LEU A 13 23.36 7.54 -13.12
C LEU A 13 24.76 7.37 -12.54
N LEU A 14 25.45 8.47 -12.26
CA LEU A 14 26.64 8.46 -11.42
C LEU A 14 26.23 8.55 -9.95
N LEU A 15 26.79 7.67 -9.13
CA LEU A 15 26.60 7.61 -7.69
C LEU A 15 27.98 7.58 -7.05
N LEU A 16 28.62 8.76 -7.03
CA LEU A 16 30.03 8.94 -6.68
C LEU A 16 30.23 9.00 -5.15
N GLY A 17 31.43 8.68 -4.68
CA GLY A 17 31.81 8.92 -3.29
C GLY A 17 31.16 8.00 -2.25
N LEU A 18 30.37 7.01 -2.67
CA LEU A 18 29.85 5.99 -1.75
C LEU A 18 31.00 5.18 -1.13
N PRO A 19 30.96 4.91 0.19
CA PRO A 19 31.89 3.99 0.82
C PRO A 19 31.83 2.59 0.17
N PRO A 20 32.94 1.86 0.07
CA PRO A 20 32.90 0.48 -0.40
C PRO A 20 32.03 -0.40 0.50
N LYS A 21 31.40 -1.42 -0.08
CA LYS A 21 30.45 -2.32 0.61
C LYS A 21 29.17 -1.63 1.12
N SER A 22 28.90 -0.40 0.68
CA SER A 22 27.56 0.20 0.80
C SER A 22 26.54 -0.70 0.10
N PHE A 23 25.35 -0.84 0.69
CA PHE A 23 24.21 -1.44 0.01
C PHE A 23 23.66 -0.45 -1.02
N VAL A 24 23.37 -0.93 -2.23
CA VAL A 24 22.81 -0.12 -3.33
C VAL A 24 21.69 -0.91 -3.98
N GLY A 25 20.53 -0.27 -4.12
CA GLY A 25 19.38 -0.76 -4.85
C GLY A 25 19.01 0.17 -6.00
N ILE A 26 18.54 -0.44 -7.10
CA ILE A 26 17.88 0.26 -8.19
C ILE A 26 16.63 -0.54 -8.58
N ASP A 27 15.49 0.09 -8.40
CA ASP A 27 14.16 -0.53 -8.52
C ASP A 27 14.08 -1.80 -7.64
N LEU A 28 13.88 -2.98 -8.24
CA LEU A 28 13.75 -4.25 -7.52
C LEU A 28 15.10 -4.97 -7.33
N ALA A 29 16.16 -4.51 -7.99
CA ALA A 29 17.50 -5.08 -7.84
C ALA A 29 18.27 -4.42 -6.71
N SER A 30 19.07 -5.21 -5.98
CA SER A 30 20.03 -4.69 -5.02
C SER A 30 21.35 -5.46 -5.03
N PHE A 31 22.42 -4.80 -4.61
CA PHE A 31 23.77 -5.36 -4.53
C PHE A 31 24.64 -4.55 -3.55
N ASN A 32 25.75 -5.14 -3.12
CA ASN A 32 26.78 -4.42 -2.37
C ASN A 32 27.79 -3.79 -3.32
N SER A 33 28.06 -2.50 -3.14
CA SER A 33 29.04 -1.75 -3.92
C SER A 33 30.45 -2.32 -3.76
N THR A 34 31.21 -2.28 -4.87
CA THR A 34 32.64 -2.62 -4.88
C THR A 34 33.49 -1.36 -4.69
N ASP A 35 34.78 -1.51 -4.38
CA ASP A 35 35.73 -0.39 -4.25
C ASP A 35 35.81 0.52 -5.49
N ARG A 36 35.41 0.00 -6.66
CA ARG A 36 35.42 0.74 -7.95
C ARG A 36 34.05 1.19 -8.42
N PHE A 37 32.99 0.86 -7.68
CA PHE A 37 31.63 1.22 -8.08
C PHE A 37 31.44 2.74 -8.04
N GLN A 38 30.94 3.30 -9.14
CA GLN A 38 30.66 4.74 -9.25
C GLN A 38 29.32 5.06 -9.93
N GLY A 39 28.46 4.07 -10.15
CA GLY A 39 27.13 4.29 -10.73
C GLY A 39 26.63 3.17 -11.62
N ILE A 40 25.56 3.48 -12.34
CA ILE A 40 24.75 2.54 -13.11
C ILE A 40 24.55 3.09 -14.54
N LYS A 41 24.69 2.23 -15.55
CA LYS A 41 24.50 2.57 -16.96
C LYS A 41 23.46 1.68 -17.62
N TYR A 42 22.95 2.15 -18.76
CA TYR A 42 21.93 1.47 -19.56
C TYR A 42 20.57 1.40 -18.87
N ILE A 43 20.22 2.46 -18.15
CA ILE A 43 18.91 2.59 -17.49
C ILE A 43 17.88 2.89 -18.59
N PRO A 44 16.81 2.09 -18.72
CA PRO A 44 15.78 2.28 -19.74
C PRO A 44 14.99 3.58 -19.50
N PRO A 45 14.21 4.04 -20.49
CA PRO A 45 13.31 5.19 -20.32
C PRO A 45 12.24 4.91 -19.26
N GLY A 46 11.88 5.94 -18.48
CA GLY A 46 10.81 5.83 -17.47
C GLY A 46 11.22 6.34 -16.09
N LEU A 47 10.35 6.15 -15.11
CA LEU A 47 10.64 6.46 -13.72
C LEU A 47 11.41 5.30 -13.07
N HIS A 48 12.43 5.66 -12.32
CA HIS A 48 13.29 4.72 -11.59
C HIS A 48 13.53 5.22 -10.17
N PHE A 49 13.78 4.27 -9.28
CA PHE A 49 14.09 4.56 -7.89
C PHE A 49 15.46 3.98 -7.52
N VAL A 50 16.39 4.85 -7.13
CA VAL A 50 17.68 4.41 -6.58
C VAL A 50 17.69 4.66 -5.09
N TYR A 51 18.18 3.68 -4.34
CA TYR A 51 18.30 3.75 -2.89
C TYR A 51 19.60 3.10 -2.46
N PHE A 52 20.14 3.53 -1.33
CA PHE A 52 21.40 3.03 -0.84
C PHE A 52 21.50 3.21 0.66
N SER A 53 22.43 2.48 1.25
CA SER A 53 22.78 2.59 2.65
C SER A 53 24.29 2.51 2.77
N PRO A 54 24.97 3.63 3.14
CA PRO A 54 26.43 3.70 3.24
C PRO A 54 27.03 2.72 4.25
N GLN A 55 26.25 2.30 5.24
CA GLN A 55 26.68 1.44 6.35
C GLN A 55 26.34 -0.05 6.11
N GLY A 56 25.74 -0.40 4.97
CA GLY A 56 25.41 -1.78 4.59
C GLY A 56 23.91 -2.09 4.59
N ASP A 57 23.55 -3.37 4.47
CA ASP A 57 22.17 -3.80 4.18
C ASP A 57 21.17 -3.56 5.33
N MET A 58 21.62 -3.72 6.58
CA MET A 58 20.77 -3.67 7.78
C MET A 58 20.61 -2.26 8.38
N SER A 59 21.08 -1.22 7.68
CA SER A 59 20.99 0.17 8.15
C SER A 59 20.01 1.00 7.34
N LEU A 60 19.72 2.19 7.85
CA LEU A 60 18.77 3.12 7.23
C LEU A 60 19.15 3.41 5.79
N ARG A 61 18.15 3.30 4.91
CA ARG A 61 18.27 3.49 3.48
C ARG A 61 17.80 4.89 3.12
N THR A 62 18.49 5.52 2.21
CA THR A 62 18.09 6.79 1.58
C THR A 62 18.05 6.58 0.08
N GLY A 63 17.09 7.20 -0.59
CA GLY A 63 16.94 7.10 -2.03
C GLY A 63 16.31 8.34 -2.63
N PHE A 64 16.25 8.34 -3.94
CA PHE A 64 15.54 9.36 -4.70
C PHE A 64 14.99 8.79 -5.99
N TRP A 65 13.87 9.35 -6.42
CA TRP A 65 13.26 9.05 -7.71
C TRP A 65 13.86 9.94 -8.79
N PHE A 66 13.96 9.40 -9.99
CA PHE A 66 14.36 10.17 -11.16
C PHE A 66 13.69 9.62 -12.43
N LYS A 67 13.55 10.48 -13.42
CA LYS A 67 13.08 10.10 -14.75
C LYS A 67 14.27 9.91 -15.69
N ALA A 68 14.44 8.69 -16.16
CA ALA A 68 15.36 8.38 -17.24
C ALA A 68 14.83 8.93 -18.57
N ALA A 69 15.75 9.38 -19.42
CA ALA A 69 15.43 10.02 -20.69
C ALA A 69 14.72 9.06 -21.66
N ASP A 70 13.90 9.64 -22.55
CA ASP A 70 13.13 8.91 -23.55
C ASP A 70 14.01 8.09 -24.50
N ALA A 71 13.41 7.08 -25.14
CA ALA A 71 14.11 6.19 -26.07
C ALA A 71 14.87 6.98 -27.15
N GLY A 72 16.18 6.73 -27.25
CA GLY A 72 17.06 7.40 -28.21
C GLY A 72 17.70 8.70 -27.71
N GLN A 73 17.40 9.12 -26.47
CA GLN A 73 18.06 10.25 -25.81
C GLN A 73 19.10 9.76 -24.80
N HIS A 74 20.24 10.43 -24.76
CA HIS A 74 21.28 10.19 -23.75
C HIS A 74 21.19 11.24 -22.64
N SER A 75 21.15 10.80 -21.39
CA SER A 75 21.26 11.68 -20.23
C SER A 75 22.25 11.11 -19.21
N VAL A 76 22.91 12.01 -18.48
CA VAL A 76 23.81 11.67 -17.38
C VAL A 76 23.33 12.40 -16.15
N ILE A 77 22.90 11.65 -15.14
CA ILE A 77 22.51 12.17 -13.83
C ILE A 77 23.74 12.05 -12.94
N ILE A 78 24.23 13.17 -12.40
CA ILE A 78 25.44 13.21 -11.57
C ILE A 78 25.03 13.42 -10.12
N THR A 79 25.32 12.43 -9.27
CA THR A 79 25.17 12.55 -7.82
C THR A 79 26.46 12.11 -7.11
N LYS A 80 26.69 12.66 -5.91
CA LYS A 80 27.85 12.36 -5.10
C LYS A 80 27.48 12.29 -3.62
N TYR A 81 27.80 11.18 -2.97
CA TYR A 81 27.70 11.06 -1.52
C TYR A 81 28.85 11.82 -0.85
N ASP A 82 28.50 12.75 0.05
CA ASP A 82 29.45 13.45 0.89
C ASP A 82 29.43 12.85 2.30
N ALA A 83 30.52 12.17 2.66
CA ALA A 83 30.64 11.50 3.96
C ALA A 83 30.73 12.48 5.14
N ALA A 84 31.07 13.74 4.92
CA ALA A 84 31.16 14.73 5.99
C ALA A 84 29.77 15.23 6.43
N SER A 85 28.87 15.46 5.47
CA SER A 85 27.48 15.84 5.73
C SER A 85 26.51 14.67 5.77
N GLU A 86 26.95 13.47 5.42
CA GLU A 86 26.12 12.27 5.23
C GLU A 86 24.96 12.48 4.24
N LYS A 87 25.16 13.36 3.24
CA LYS A 87 24.14 13.73 2.25
C LYS A 87 24.54 13.33 0.84
N LEU A 88 23.53 13.13 0.00
CA LEU A 88 23.71 13.00 -1.43
C LEU A 88 23.57 14.36 -2.10
N LEU A 89 24.69 14.84 -2.65
CA LEU A 89 24.80 16.05 -3.43
C LEU A 89 24.34 15.80 -4.87
N GLU A 90 23.54 16.72 -5.39
CA GLU A 90 23.19 16.79 -6.81
C GLU A 90 24.22 17.61 -7.58
N GLU A 91 24.20 17.54 -8.91
CA GLU A 91 25.12 18.33 -9.76
C GLU A 91 25.10 19.83 -9.44
N SER A 92 23.94 20.39 -9.07
CA SER A 92 23.79 21.79 -8.68
C SER A 92 24.47 22.16 -7.37
N ASP A 93 24.69 21.19 -6.49
CA ASP A 93 25.32 21.39 -5.18
C ASP A 93 26.86 21.29 -5.27
N MET A 94 27.38 20.89 -6.44
CA MET A 94 28.80 20.63 -6.67
C MET A 94 29.50 21.84 -7.32
N GLY A 95 30.81 21.95 -7.08
CA GLY A 95 31.63 22.98 -7.73
C GLY A 95 31.75 22.75 -9.25
N VAL A 96 31.66 23.82 -10.05
CA VAL A 96 31.72 23.76 -11.53
C VAL A 96 32.96 23.01 -12.02
N ASP A 97 34.13 23.26 -11.44
CA ASP A 97 35.38 22.58 -11.80
C ASP A 97 35.35 21.07 -11.54
N GLU A 98 34.64 20.65 -10.48
CA GLU A 98 34.49 19.23 -10.16
C GLU A 98 33.57 18.54 -11.18
N VAL A 99 32.42 19.15 -11.49
CA VAL A 99 31.49 18.64 -12.51
C VAL A 99 32.17 18.53 -13.87
N LEU A 100 32.96 19.52 -14.27
CA LEU A 100 33.72 19.47 -15.52
C LEU A 100 34.73 18.31 -15.55
N ARG A 101 35.42 18.03 -14.44
CA ARG A 101 36.33 16.89 -14.33
C ARG A 101 35.60 15.56 -14.42
N ILE A 102 34.44 15.43 -13.76
CA ILE A 102 33.60 14.23 -13.83
C ILE A 102 33.18 13.99 -15.29
N ARG A 103 32.67 15.04 -15.96
CA ARG A 103 32.25 14.96 -17.37
C ARG A 103 33.40 14.61 -18.31
N ALA A 104 34.60 15.15 -18.09
CA ALA A 104 35.79 14.80 -18.86
C ALA A 104 36.22 13.33 -18.69
N ASN A 105 35.96 12.73 -17.52
CA ASN A 105 36.33 11.36 -17.19
C ASN A 105 35.23 10.31 -17.49
N LEU A 106 34.07 10.72 -18.01
CA LEU A 106 32.92 9.83 -18.25
C LEU A 106 33.30 8.56 -19.04
N ALA A 107 34.10 8.69 -20.11
CA ALA A 107 34.50 7.54 -20.93
C ALA A 107 35.24 6.47 -20.11
N GLN A 108 36.09 6.88 -19.17
CA GLN A 108 36.78 5.95 -18.27
C GLN A 108 35.79 5.31 -17.30
N LEU A 109 34.90 6.10 -16.68
CA LEU A 109 33.87 5.60 -15.76
C LEU A 109 33.02 4.52 -16.43
N TYR A 110 32.57 4.77 -17.66
CA TYR A 110 31.81 3.82 -18.47
C TYR A 110 32.52 2.49 -18.68
N GLY A 111 33.85 2.49 -18.82
CA GLY A 111 34.65 1.30 -19.05
C GLY A 111 34.89 0.46 -17.78
N GLU A 112 35.07 1.11 -16.63
CA GLU A 112 35.71 0.47 -15.47
C GLU A 112 34.86 0.46 -14.19
N SER A 113 33.91 1.38 -14.05
CA SER A 113 33.30 1.71 -12.75
C SER A 113 31.76 1.73 -12.72
N LEU A 114 31.10 1.61 -13.87
CA LEU A 114 29.64 1.59 -13.95
C LEU A 114 29.08 0.16 -14.09
N THR A 115 28.14 -0.18 -13.21
CA THR A 115 27.37 -1.42 -13.27
C THR A 115 26.26 -1.29 -14.33
N ILE A 116 25.93 -2.39 -15.01
CA ILE A 116 24.82 -2.41 -15.96
C ILE A 116 23.51 -2.52 -15.20
N TYR A 117 22.51 -1.69 -15.54
CA TYR A 117 21.15 -1.83 -15.06
C TYR A 117 20.61 -3.22 -15.38
N ARG A 118 20.17 -3.95 -14.36
CA ARG A 118 19.58 -5.28 -14.45
C ARG A 118 18.56 -5.45 -13.34
N GLN A 119 17.39 -5.96 -13.68
CA GLN A 119 16.41 -6.42 -12.71
C GLN A 119 16.61 -7.91 -12.44
N PRO A 120 16.32 -8.39 -11.21
CA PRO A 120 16.50 -9.80 -10.87
C PRO A 120 15.62 -10.67 -11.76
N ALA A 121 16.21 -11.73 -12.32
CA ALA A 121 15.44 -12.75 -13.02
C ALA A 121 14.65 -13.59 -12.01
N LYS A 122 13.41 -13.95 -12.36
CA LYS A 122 12.60 -14.86 -11.55
C LYS A 122 13.09 -16.31 -11.61
N ASP A 123 14.32 -16.58 -11.17
CA ASP A 123 14.86 -17.94 -11.04
C ASP A 123 14.57 -18.50 -9.64
N GLY A 124 13.41 -19.17 -9.48
CA GLY A 124 13.24 -20.19 -8.43
C GLY A 124 11.86 -20.41 -7.80
N LYS A 125 10.81 -19.63 -8.09
CA LYS A 125 9.46 -19.87 -7.52
C LYS A 125 8.36 -19.87 -8.60
N GLU A 126 7.74 -21.04 -8.76
CA GLU A 126 6.61 -21.31 -9.66
C GLU A 126 5.40 -20.40 -9.36
N GLY A 127 5.07 -19.48 -10.27
CA GLY A 127 3.75 -18.83 -10.27
C GLY A 127 3.72 -17.31 -10.48
N SER A 128 4.50 -16.74 -11.40
CA SER A 128 4.17 -15.42 -11.98
C SER A 128 4.35 -15.53 -13.50
N THR A 129 3.50 -14.82 -14.25
CA THR A 129 3.35 -14.94 -15.70
C THR A 129 4.09 -13.84 -16.48
N ARG A 130 4.71 -12.86 -15.82
CA ARG A 130 5.32 -11.65 -16.45
C ARG A 130 6.87 -11.66 -16.42
N PRO A 131 7.55 -11.27 -17.53
CA PRO A 131 8.99 -10.95 -17.58
C PRO A 131 9.48 -9.89 -16.57
N ASP A 132 10.77 -9.91 -16.23
CA ASP A 132 11.33 -9.16 -15.10
C ASP A 132 11.30 -7.63 -15.24
N ALA A 133 11.51 -7.10 -16.45
CA ALA A 133 11.37 -5.67 -16.73
C ALA A 133 9.91 -5.20 -16.61
N GLU A 134 8.96 -6.09 -16.87
CA GLU A 134 7.54 -5.83 -16.74
C GLU A 134 7.09 -5.80 -15.27
N GLN A 135 7.85 -6.40 -14.35
CA GLN A 135 7.49 -6.38 -12.92
C GLN A 135 7.69 -5.01 -12.28
N TRP A 136 8.81 -4.33 -12.57
CA TRP A 136 9.00 -2.95 -12.12
C TRP A 136 7.94 -2.02 -12.73
N GLU A 137 7.70 -2.15 -14.04
CA GLU A 137 6.67 -1.39 -14.74
C GLU A 137 5.29 -1.62 -14.09
N ALA A 138 4.89 -2.86 -13.84
CA ALA A 138 3.61 -3.17 -13.20
C ALA A 138 3.50 -2.67 -11.75
N LEU A 139 4.59 -2.67 -10.98
CA LEU A 139 4.60 -2.15 -9.60
C LEU A 139 4.62 -0.62 -9.53
N SER A 140 4.96 0.06 -10.61
CA SER A 140 5.12 1.53 -10.67
C SER A 140 4.23 2.22 -11.72
N GLU A 141 3.33 1.48 -12.38
CA GLU A 141 2.53 1.91 -13.53
C GLU A 141 1.74 3.22 -13.30
N HIS A 142 1.16 3.38 -12.12
CA HIS A 142 0.34 4.53 -11.75
C HIS A 142 1.14 5.62 -11.03
N ILE A 143 2.45 5.44 -10.82
CA ILE A 143 3.33 6.46 -10.26
C ILE A 143 3.70 7.44 -11.37
N ASP A 144 3.35 8.71 -11.19
CA ASP A 144 3.73 9.79 -12.11
C ASP A 144 4.56 10.89 -11.42
N GLU A 145 5.15 11.77 -12.21
CA GLU A 145 5.97 12.88 -11.70
C GLU A 145 5.16 13.83 -10.81
N ALA A 146 3.86 14.01 -11.10
CA ALA A 146 3.00 14.91 -10.32
C ALA A 146 2.76 14.36 -8.91
N LEU A 147 2.51 13.05 -8.80
CA LEU A 147 2.41 12.32 -7.54
C LEU A 147 3.71 12.41 -6.76
N LEU A 148 4.86 12.14 -7.40
CA LEU A 148 6.15 12.19 -6.72
C LEU A 148 6.46 13.61 -6.21
N LEU A 149 6.18 14.65 -7.00
CA LEU A 149 6.33 16.04 -6.58
C LEU A 149 5.38 16.41 -5.44
N ARG A 150 4.15 15.92 -5.46
CA ARG A 150 3.17 16.14 -4.39
C ARG A 150 3.64 15.49 -3.09
N CYS A 151 4.03 14.22 -3.13
CA CYS A 151 4.38 13.47 -1.93
C CYS A 151 5.78 13.79 -1.39
N LEU A 152 6.78 13.95 -2.27
CA LEU A 152 8.21 14.02 -1.92
C LEU A 152 8.85 15.40 -2.16
N GLY A 153 8.12 16.34 -2.77
CA GLY A 153 8.65 17.65 -3.16
C GLY A 153 9.65 17.60 -4.31
N THR A 154 10.29 18.73 -4.61
CA THR A 154 11.17 18.87 -5.79
C THR A 154 12.45 18.05 -5.74
N GLY A 155 12.89 17.66 -4.55
CA GLY A 155 14.09 16.82 -4.39
C GLY A 155 13.83 15.35 -4.73
N LEU A 156 12.56 14.91 -4.75
CA LEU A 156 12.17 13.52 -5.00
C LEU A 156 12.90 12.51 -4.09
N LYS A 157 13.39 12.97 -2.94
CA LYS A 157 14.22 12.23 -1.97
C LYS A 157 13.34 11.64 -0.89
N CYS A 158 13.68 10.42 -0.47
CA CYS A 158 13.02 9.75 0.64
C CYS A 158 13.98 8.80 1.35
N SER A 159 13.63 8.39 2.57
CA SER A 159 14.48 7.51 3.38
C SER A 159 13.63 6.60 4.28
N SER A 160 14.27 5.62 4.92
CA SER A 160 13.65 4.78 5.96
C SER A 160 13.01 5.60 7.08
N VAL A 161 13.55 6.79 7.38
CA VAL A 161 13.08 7.68 8.46
C VAL A 161 12.20 8.83 7.95
N SER A 162 11.90 8.87 6.66
CA SER A 162 10.92 9.82 6.13
C SER A 162 9.56 9.58 6.79
N SER A 163 8.92 10.65 7.24
CA SER A 163 7.71 10.61 8.06
C SER A 163 6.67 11.60 7.57
N SER A 164 5.41 11.30 7.86
CA SER A 164 4.30 12.22 7.61
C SER A 164 3.76 12.78 8.91
N LYS A 165 3.10 13.95 8.84
CA LYS A 165 2.38 14.54 9.96
C LYS A 165 1.27 13.64 10.49
N MET A 166 0.71 12.80 9.61
CA MET A 166 -0.36 11.86 9.97
C MET A 166 0.08 10.77 10.95
N ASP A 167 1.37 10.48 11.02
CA ASP A 167 1.92 9.41 11.85
C ASP A 167 2.31 9.90 13.24
N ARG A 168 2.34 11.22 13.44
CA ARG A 168 2.81 11.86 14.68
C ARG A 168 1.66 12.01 15.65
N ASP A 169 1.93 11.76 16.92
CA ASP A 169 1.01 12.19 17.97
C ASP A 169 1.13 13.70 18.24
N LYS A 170 0.24 14.23 19.10
CA LYS A 170 0.20 15.67 19.42
C LYS A 170 1.45 16.16 20.16
N GLU A 171 2.21 15.28 20.80
CA GLU A 171 3.44 15.62 21.52
C GLU A 171 4.63 15.63 20.57
N GLU A 172 4.72 14.62 19.71
CA GLU A 172 5.70 14.52 18.62
C GLU A 172 5.56 15.67 17.61
N GLU A 173 4.33 16.04 17.25
CA GLU A 173 4.08 17.18 16.36
C GLU A 173 4.64 18.48 16.97
N LYS A 174 4.38 18.75 18.25
CA LYS A 174 4.93 19.92 18.96
C LYS A 174 6.45 19.88 19.05
N LEU A 175 7.03 18.70 19.27
CA LEU A 175 8.48 18.55 19.34
C LEU A 175 9.12 18.83 17.97
N MET A 176 8.53 18.32 16.89
CA MET A 176 9.00 18.57 15.51
C MET A 176 8.86 20.04 15.10
N GLU A 177 7.80 20.73 15.56
CA GLU A 177 7.66 22.17 15.35
C GLU A 177 8.75 23.00 16.04
N LEU A 178 9.27 22.52 17.17
CA LEU A 178 10.39 23.14 17.89
C LEU A 178 11.75 22.85 17.26
N LEU A 179 11.87 21.72 16.56
CA LEU A 179 13.10 21.26 15.90
C LEU A 179 13.28 21.80 14.46
N LYS A 180 12.48 22.79 14.04
CA LYS A 180 12.58 23.42 12.69
C LYS A 180 14.01 23.88 12.39
N GLY A 181 14.75 23.04 11.68
CA GLY A 181 16.09 23.24 11.16
C GLY A 181 16.23 22.53 9.80
N GLU A 182 17.28 22.83 9.06
CA GLU A 182 17.50 22.37 7.68
C GLU A 182 17.78 20.85 7.53
N ASP A 183 17.72 20.09 8.63
CA ASP A 183 18.07 18.66 8.71
C ASP A 183 16.91 17.75 9.19
N VAL A 184 15.67 18.25 9.15
CA VAL A 184 14.51 17.40 9.39
C VAL A 184 14.39 16.42 8.21
N ALA A 185 14.38 15.11 8.50
CA ALA A 185 14.19 14.06 7.51
C ALA A 185 13.04 14.40 6.56
N ALA A 186 13.20 14.12 5.26
CA ALA A 186 12.24 14.51 4.23
C ALA A 186 10.79 14.18 4.65
N GLU A 187 10.01 15.24 4.87
CA GLU A 187 8.60 15.14 5.27
C GLU A 187 7.79 14.70 4.06
N ILE A 188 7.00 13.64 4.22
CA ILE A 188 6.16 13.09 3.15
C ILE A 188 4.75 13.64 3.27
N GLU A 189 4.25 14.20 2.17
CA GLU A 189 2.88 14.72 2.05
C GLU A 189 1.93 13.66 1.48
N TRP A 190 1.59 12.68 2.30
CA TRP A 190 0.55 11.70 1.98
C TRP A 190 -0.84 12.32 1.90
N THR A 191 -1.71 11.68 1.11
CA THR A 191 -3.15 11.99 1.09
C THR A 191 -3.76 11.73 2.46
N PRO A 192 -4.41 12.73 3.10
CA PRO A 192 -5.04 12.55 4.40
C PRO A 192 -6.23 11.59 4.34
N VAL A 193 -6.14 10.50 5.12
CA VAL A 193 -7.20 9.50 5.30
C VAL A 193 -7.46 9.31 6.79
N ASP A 194 -8.65 9.70 7.25
CA ASP A 194 -9.12 9.45 8.61
C ASP A 194 -10.17 8.33 8.61
N LEU A 195 -9.73 7.09 8.86
CA LEU A 195 -10.61 5.93 8.91
C LEU A 195 -11.63 5.97 10.08
N LYS A 196 -11.46 6.89 11.05
CA LYS A 196 -12.44 7.10 12.13
C LYS A 196 -13.54 8.08 11.74
N ARG A 197 -13.41 8.76 10.59
CA ARG A 197 -14.37 9.76 10.12
C ARG A 197 -14.56 9.66 8.60
N THR A 198 -15.28 8.62 8.18
CA THR A 198 -15.55 8.29 6.77
C THR A 198 -16.89 8.83 6.27
N TRP A 199 -17.37 9.94 6.84
CA TRP A 199 -18.66 10.58 6.54
C TRP A 199 -18.52 12.10 6.52
N PRO A 200 -19.45 12.84 5.87
CA PRO A 200 -19.37 14.28 5.78
C PRO A 200 -19.56 14.95 7.13
N GLU A 201 -18.99 16.14 7.25
CA GLU A 201 -19.20 16.96 8.44
C GLU A 201 -20.69 17.26 8.61
N GLY A 202 -21.20 17.06 9.83
CA GLY A 202 -22.62 17.21 10.13
C GLY A 202 -23.48 15.95 9.96
N ALA A 203 -22.95 14.83 9.44
CA ALA A 203 -23.68 13.56 9.47
C ALA A 203 -24.02 13.15 10.92
N ILE A 204 -25.17 12.51 11.14
CA ILE A 204 -25.66 12.12 12.48
C ILE A 204 -26.26 10.71 12.48
N GLY A 205 -26.23 10.06 13.65
CA GLY A 205 -26.93 8.80 13.90
C GLY A 205 -26.65 7.72 12.86
N ARG A 206 -27.72 7.25 12.20
CA ARG A 206 -27.70 6.13 11.23
C ARG A 206 -26.76 6.38 10.06
N ASP A 207 -26.68 7.60 9.55
CA ASP A 207 -25.84 7.92 8.39
C ASP A 207 -24.36 7.68 8.67
N ARG A 208 -23.91 7.99 9.90
CA ARG A 208 -22.53 7.68 10.33
C ARG A 208 -22.26 6.20 10.34
N THR A 209 -23.18 5.40 10.89
CA THR A 209 -23.03 3.94 10.95
C THR A 209 -22.97 3.33 9.55
N ILE A 210 -23.82 3.80 8.63
CA ILE A 210 -23.83 3.33 7.25
C ILE A 210 -22.48 3.66 6.57
N MET A 211 -22.04 4.91 6.63
CA MET A 211 -20.80 5.35 5.98
C MET A 211 -19.51 4.88 6.70
N ALA A 212 -19.61 4.45 7.96
CA ALA A 212 -18.53 3.77 8.66
C ALA A 212 -18.33 2.34 8.14
N LYS A 213 -19.44 1.65 7.82
CA LYS A 213 -19.46 0.28 7.28
C LYS A 213 -19.20 0.24 5.78
N ASP A 214 -19.62 1.27 5.05
CA ASP A 214 -19.35 1.46 3.62
C ASP A 214 -18.61 2.79 3.41
N ARG A 215 -17.30 2.70 3.17
CA ARG A 215 -16.42 3.88 3.04
C ARG A 215 -16.46 4.52 1.65
N SER A 216 -17.39 4.10 0.78
CA SER A 216 -17.54 4.61 -0.60
C SER A 216 -17.63 6.14 -0.67
N TRP A 217 -18.37 6.77 0.24
CA TRP A 217 -18.47 8.24 0.29
C TRP A 217 -17.10 8.89 0.54
N ALA A 218 -16.32 8.36 1.50
CA ALA A 218 -15.03 8.91 1.86
C ALA A 218 -14.02 8.76 0.71
N LEU A 219 -14.04 7.62 0.01
CA LEU A 219 -13.26 7.43 -1.21
C LEU A 219 -13.61 8.49 -2.26
N GLY A 220 -14.91 8.66 -2.56
CA GLY A 220 -15.37 9.64 -3.53
C GLY A 220 -14.98 11.09 -3.18
N ASP A 221 -15.08 11.47 -1.90
CA ASP A 221 -14.66 12.79 -1.42
C ASP A 221 -13.15 13.01 -1.56
N ILE A 222 -12.32 12.00 -1.24
CA ILE A 222 -10.86 12.07 -1.40
C ILE A 222 -10.46 12.15 -2.87
N VAL A 223 -11.00 11.25 -3.71
CA VAL A 223 -10.75 11.26 -5.16
C VAL A 223 -11.18 12.59 -5.77
N GLY A 224 -12.34 13.11 -5.39
CA GLY A 224 -12.82 14.42 -5.84
C GLY A 224 -11.88 15.56 -5.47
N LYS A 225 -11.28 15.53 -4.26
CA LYS A 225 -10.27 16.52 -3.83
C LYS A 225 -8.96 16.39 -4.58
N LEU A 226 -8.49 15.17 -4.83
CA LEU A 226 -7.29 14.92 -5.63
C LEU A 226 -7.46 15.34 -7.10
N GLY A 227 -8.69 15.30 -7.62
CA GLY A 227 -9.03 15.77 -8.96
C GLY A 227 -9.15 17.29 -9.10
N ILE A 228 -9.07 18.06 -8.01
CA ILE A 228 -9.14 19.53 -8.07
C ILE A 228 -7.95 20.04 -8.92
N GLY A 229 -8.25 20.89 -9.92
CA GLY A 229 -7.26 21.38 -10.87
C GLY A 229 -7.19 20.58 -12.18
N GLY A 230 -8.12 19.64 -12.39
CA GLY A 230 -8.23 18.87 -13.64
C GLY A 230 -7.35 17.62 -13.68
N GLY A 231 -6.82 17.21 -12.52
CA GLY A 231 -6.12 15.94 -12.36
C GLY A 231 -7.08 14.76 -12.28
N ASP A 232 -6.53 13.56 -12.46
CA ASP A 232 -7.25 12.30 -12.30
C ASP A 232 -7.03 11.80 -10.86
N GLY A 233 -8.02 12.03 -9.99
CA GLY A 233 -7.93 11.70 -8.57
C GLY A 233 -7.83 10.19 -8.30
N GLU A 234 -8.44 9.36 -9.16
CA GLU A 234 -8.37 7.90 -9.06
C GLU A 234 -6.95 7.42 -9.36
N LYS A 235 -6.32 7.95 -10.41
CA LYS A 235 -4.92 7.65 -10.72
C LYS A 235 -3.95 8.13 -9.63
N GLN A 236 -4.17 9.32 -9.09
CA GLN A 236 -3.36 9.83 -7.97
C GLN A 236 -3.46 8.93 -6.73
N MET A 237 -4.65 8.37 -6.47
CA MET A 237 -4.86 7.42 -5.38
C MET A 237 -4.16 6.07 -5.64
N LEU A 238 -4.31 5.49 -6.84
CA LEU A 238 -3.63 4.24 -7.22
C LEU A 238 -2.11 4.37 -7.20
N GLY A 239 -1.60 5.47 -7.76
CA GLY A 239 -0.19 5.77 -7.73
C GLY A 239 0.34 5.92 -6.31
N GLU A 240 -0.43 6.54 -5.40
CA GLU A 240 -0.01 6.65 -4.00
C GLU A 240 0.02 5.29 -3.30
N ILE A 241 -0.90 4.36 -3.62
CA ILE A 241 -0.85 2.97 -3.14
C ILE A 241 0.43 2.28 -3.60
N GLN A 242 0.80 2.41 -4.88
CA GLN A 242 2.04 1.83 -5.43
C GLN A 242 3.30 2.48 -4.84
N LEU A 243 3.33 3.82 -4.73
CA LEU A 243 4.44 4.55 -4.14
C LEU A 243 4.66 4.16 -2.68
N ALA A 244 3.58 4.12 -1.90
CA ALA A 244 3.62 3.71 -0.51
C ALA A 244 4.15 2.28 -0.37
N PHE A 245 3.67 1.34 -1.19
CA PHE A 245 4.17 -0.04 -1.23
C PHE A 245 5.66 -0.11 -1.58
N LEU A 246 6.09 0.54 -2.66
CA LEU A 246 7.48 0.49 -3.11
C LEU A 246 8.43 1.11 -2.06
N MET A 247 8.08 2.25 -1.47
CA MET A 247 8.87 2.86 -0.40
C MET A 247 8.94 1.98 0.84
N ALA A 248 7.85 1.28 1.16
CA ALA A 248 7.83 0.30 2.24
C ALA A 248 8.79 -0.86 2.00
N VAL A 249 8.70 -1.54 0.86
CA VAL A 249 9.50 -2.76 0.58
C VAL A 249 10.97 -2.45 0.29
N THR A 250 11.27 -1.30 -0.32
CA THR A 250 12.65 -0.94 -0.68
C THR A 250 13.39 -0.22 0.44
N LEU A 251 12.73 0.66 1.19
CA LEU A 251 13.36 1.45 2.26
C LEU A 251 13.06 0.94 3.67
N GLY A 252 12.05 0.10 3.86
CA GLY A 252 11.51 -0.16 5.20
C GLY A 252 10.88 1.09 5.82
N CYS A 253 10.35 2.01 5.00
CA CYS A 253 9.75 3.25 5.49
C CYS A 253 8.43 2.97 6.20
N TYR A 254 8.40 3.21 7.52
CA TYR A 254 7.22 2.97 8.35
C TYR A 254 6.02 3.86 7.96
N SER A 255 6.27 5.14 7.66
CA SER A 255 5.22 6.06 7.20
C SER A 255 4.53 5.58 5.92
N ALA A 256 5.33 5.08 4.96
CA ALA A 256 4.81 4.51 3.73
C ALA A 256 4.00 3.23 3.99
N MET A 257 4.46 2.37 4.89
CA MET A 257 3.71 1.19 5.34
C MET A 257 2.35 1.53 5.94
N GLU A 258 2.31 2.48 6.88
CA GLU A 258 1.07 2.94 7.50
C GLU A 258 0.12 3.57 6.46
N GLN A 259 0.66 4.30 5.47
CA GLN A 259 -0.17 4.90 4.43
C GLN A 259 -0.75 3.83 3.51
N TRP A 260 0.04 2.85 3.08
CA TRP A 260 -0.47 1.72 2.31
C TRP A 260 -1.62 1.01 3.05
N ARG A 261 -1.46 0.76 4.36
CA ARG A 261 -2.53 0.17 5.20
C ARG A 261 -3.77 1.07 5.29
N ARG A 262 -3.59 2.39 5.47
CA ARG A 262 -4.71 3.35 5.50
C ARG A 262 -5.49 3.36 4.19
N LEU A 263 -4.79 3.36 3.06
CA LEU A 263 -5.41 3.39 1.73
C LEU A 263 -6.15 2.08 1.44
N LEU A 264 -5.55 0.93 1.72
CA LEU A 264 -6.25 -0.36 1.58
C LEU A 264 -7.41 -0.51 2.56
N GLY A 265 -7.27 -0.05 3.79
CA GLY A 265 -8.37 0.00 4.76
C GLY A 265 -9.53 0.86 4.25
N LEU A 266 -9.26 1.99 3.60
CA LEU A 266 -10.32 2.81 2.99
C LEU A 266 -10.99 2.06 1.84
N THR A 267 -10.20 1.57 0.88
CA THR A 267 -10.71 1.06 -0.40
C THR A 267 -11.38 -0.30 -0.25
N LEU A 268 -10.78 -1.24 0.49
CA LEU A 268 -11.31 -2.60 0.68
C LEU A 268 -12.53 -2.65 1.64
N THR A 269 -12.93 -1.52 2.24
CA THR A 269 -14.19 -1.39 3.01
C THR A 269 -15.25 -0.58 2.26
N CYS A 270 -15.02 -0.24 0.98
CA CYS A 270 -16.07 0.31 0.13
C CYS A 270 -16.99 -0.84 -0.34
N LYS A 271 -18.28 -0.54 -0.54
CA LYS A 271 -19.26 -1.45 -1.16
C LYS A 271 -19.91 -0.82 -2.37
N THR A 272 -20.60 0.31 -2.18
CA THR A 272 -21.36 0.98 -3.25
C THR A 272 -20.47 1.47 -4.41
N ALA A 273 -19.29 2.04 -4.10
CA ALA A 273 -18.35 2.58 -5.08
C ALA A 273 -17.80 1.54 -6.07
N ILE A 274 -17.73 0.26 -5.68
CA ILE A 274 -17.08 -0.82 -6.45
C ILE A 274 -17.68 -0.96 -7.85
N PHE A 275 -19.01 -0.83 -7.97
CA PHE A 275 -19.71 -1.08 -9.24
C PHE A 275 -20.46 0.15 -9.78
N GLU A 276 -20.31 1.30 -9.11
CA GLU A 276 -20.97 2.55 -9.48
C GLU A 276 -19.95 3.58 -10.01
N GLU A 277 -19.66 4.62 -9.22
CA GLU A 277 -18.90 5.78 -9.65
C GLU A 277 -17.41 5.48 -9.86
N GLN A 278 -16.80 4.63 -9.02
CA GLN A 278 -15.35 4.34 -9.01
C GLN A 278 -15.00 2.94 -9.55
N LYS A 279 -15.84 2.36 -10.42
CA LYS A 279 -15.65 0.97 -10.90
C LYS A 279 -14.33 0.72 -11.64
N GLU A 280 -13.80 1.71 -12.35
CA GLU A 280 -12.57 1.57 -13.14
C GLU A 280 -11.37 1.54 -12.17
N PHE A 281 -11.36 2.45 -11.19
CA PHE A 281 -10.44 2.42 -10.06
C PHE A 281 -10.39 1.06 -9.35
N PHE A 282 -11.54 0.41 -9.10
CA PHE A 282 -11.52 -0.90 -8.41
C PHE A 282 -10.96 -2.05 -9.26
N GLY A 283 -11.15 -2.02 -10.57
CA GLY A 283 -10.49 -2.99 -11.46
C GLY A 283 -8.97 -2.83 -11.42
N ASP A 284 -8.49 -1.59 -11.57
CA ASP A 284 -7.05 -1.29 -11.50
C ASP A 284 -6.48 -1.59 -10.10
N LEU A 285 -7.24 -1.31 -9.03
CA LEU A 285 -6.83 -1.62 -7.65
C LEU A 285 -6.62 -3.13 -7.44
N MET A 286 -7.50 -3.98 -7.98
CA MET A 286 -7.33 -5.43 -7.86
C MET A 286 -6.08 -5.90 -8.60
N GLU A 287 -5.81 -5.37 -9.79
CA GLU A 287 -4.58 -5.69 -10.53
C GLU A 287 -3.31 -5.22 -9.80
N VAL A 288 -3.33 -4.00 -9.25
CA VAL A 288 -2.24 -3.45 -8.42
C VAL A 288 -2.01 -4.34 -7.21
N LEU A 289 -3.06 -4.71 -6.48
CA LEU A 289 -2.95 -5.51 -5.26
C LEU A 289 -2.44 -6.92 -5.57
N LEU A 290 -2.95 -7.56 -6.63
CA LEU A 290 -2.46 -8.85 -7.10
C LEU A 290 -0.96 -8.80 -7.40
N THR A 291 -0.52 -7.79 -8.17
CA THR A 291 0.89 -7.58 -8.53
C THR A 291 1.78 -7.40 -7.29
N GLN A 292 1.32 -6.60 -6.32
CA GLN A 292 2.05 -6.38 -5.06
C GLN A 292 2.14 -7.67 -4.23
N MET A 293 1.04 -8.42 -4.12
CA MET A 293 0.99 -9.70 -3.41
C MET A 293 1.83 -10.78 -4.11
N GLU A 294 1.94 -10.78 -5.43
CA GLU A 294 2.84 -11.67 -6.16
C GLU A 294 4.31 -11.38 -5.85
N TYR A 295 4.67 -10.09 -5.76
CA TYR A 295 6.04 -9.63 -5.51
C TYR A 295 6.50 -9.91 -4.07
N VAL A 296 5.72 -9.49 -3.07
CA VAL A 296 6.14 -9.48 -1.67
C VAL A 296 6.30 -10.90 -1.10
N ASP A 297 7.35 -11.18 -0.33
CA ASP A 297 7.49 -12.48 0.32
C ASP A 297 6.58 -12.62 1.57
N GLU A 298 6.25 -13.86 1.94
CA GLU A 298 5.37 -14.18 3.08
C GLU A 298 5.87 -13.62 4.42
N VAL A 299 7.18 -13.70 4.66
CA VAL A 299 7.80 -13.27 5.92
C VAL A 299 7.79 -11.75 6.01
N PHE A 300 8.16 -11.07 4.93
CA PHE A 300 8.10 -9.61 4.85
C PHE A 300 6.66 -9.15 5.00
N LEU A 301 5.70 -9.75 4.28
CA LEU A 301 4.30 -9.36 4.35
C LEU A 301 3.71 -9.57 5.75
N ALA A 302 4.04 -10.66 6.44
CA ALA A 302 3.58 -10.91 7.81
C ALA A 302 4.09 -9.84 8.80
N GLN A 303 5.34 -9.39 8.65
CA GLN A 303 5.88 -8.27 9.44
C GLN A 303 5.21 -6.93 9.08
N PHE A 304 4.77 -6.79 7.83
CA PHE A 304 4.22 -5.57 7.26
C PHE A 304 2.74 -5.32 7.60
N VAL A 305 1.95 -6.40 7.55
CA VAL A 305 0.49 -6.37 7.60
C VAL A 305 -0.03 -6.36 9.04
N GLY A 306 0.74 -6.87 10.01
CA GLY A 306 0.29 -7.01 11.39
C GLY A 306 -0.87 -8.00 11.54
N GLY A 307 -1.22 -8.35 12.78
CA GLY A 307 -2.31 -9.30 13.07
C GLY A 307 -1.89 -10.77 13.20
N GLY A 308 -0.61 -11.11 13.20
CA GLY A 308 -0.14 -12.50 13.35
C GLY A 308 -0.01 -13.26 12.02
N GLU A 309 0.35 -14.54 12.09
CA GLU A 309 0.51 -15.42 10.92
C GLU A 309 -0.83 -16.09 10.54
N GLY A 310 -1.01 -16.44 9.26
CA GLY A 310 -2.19 -17.17 8.79
C GLY A 310 -3.48 -16.35 8.81
N GLU A 311 -4.56 -16.95 9.31
CA GLU A 311 -5.93 -16.41 9.21
C GLU A 311 -6.18 -15.13 10.02
N ASP A 312 -5.33 -14.80 10.98
CA ASP A 312 -5.45 -13.57 11.78
C ASP A 312 -4.86 -12.32 11.11
N SER A 313 -4.20 -12.50 9.96
CA SER A 313 -3.67 -11.42 9.12
C SER A 313 -4.70 -10.31 8.89
N TRP A 314 -4.32 -9.06 9.17
CA TRP A 314 -5.17 -7.89 8.94
C TRP A 314 -5.64 -7.78 7.48
N LEU A 315 -4.75 -8.06 6.53
CA LEU A 315 -5.08 -8.01 5.11
C LEU A 315 -6.02 -9.15 4.73
N ALA A 316 -5.85 -10.35 5.29
CA ALA A 316 -6.76 -11.47 5.05
C ALA A 316 -8.18 -11.14 5.54
N LYS A 317 -8.31 -10.54 6.74
CA LYS A 317 -9.60 -10.08 7.27
C LYS A 317 -10.25 -9.03 6.38
N LEU A 318 -9.49 -8.03 5.92
CA LEU A 318 -10.00 -7.02 4.98
C LEU A 318 -10.45 -7.62 3.64
N LEU A 319 -9.65 -8.51 3.06
CA LEU A 319 -9.99 -9.18 1.80
C LEU A 319 -11.25 -10.04 1.96
N ARG A 320 -11.38 -10.80 3.06
CA ARG A 320 -12.62 -11.53 3.38
C ARG A 320 -13.84 -10.63 3.43
N GLY A 321 -13.74 -9.50 4.15
CA GLY A 321 -14.81 -8.51 4.23
C GLY A 321 -15.18 -7.93 2.87
N PHE A 322 -14.18 -7.64 2.04
CA PHE A 322 -14.37 -7.19 0.66
C PHE A 322 -15.08 -8.25 -0.18
N GLY A 323 -14.62 -9.51 -0.15
CA GLY A 323 -15.25 -10.63 -0.85
C GLY A 323 -16.70 -10.88 -0.43
N LYS A 324 -17.01 -10.81 0.88
CA LYS A 324 -18.39 -10.85 1.39
C LYS A 324 -19.23 -9.72 0.80
N GLY A 325 -18.69 -8.50 0.76
CA GLY A 325 -19.34 -7.35 0.14
C GLY A 325 -19.61 -7.54 -1.36
N LEU A 326 -18.67 -8.14 -2.10
CA LEU A 326 -18.87 -8.47 -3.52
C LEU A 326 -20.01 -9.48 -3.71
N ALA A 327 -20.07 -10.52 -2.88
CA ALA A 327 -21.11 -11.54 -2.93
C ALA A 327 -22.51 -10.97 -2.64
N GLU A 328 -22.65 -10.15 -1.60
CA GLU A 328 -23.91 -9.46 -1.25
C GLU A 328 -24.44 -8.64 -2.43
N ILE A 329 -23.57 -7.88 -3.10
CA ILE A 329 -23.96 -7.03 -4.25
C ILE A 329 -24.36 -7.87 -5.48
N ILE A 330 -23.85 -9.10 -5.62
CA ILE A 330 -24.23 -10.01 -6.70
C ILE A 330 -25.61 -10.61 -6.42
N ASP A 331 -25.87 -11.03 -5.18
CA ASP A 331 -27.13 -11.63 -4.76
C ASP A 331 -28.28 -10.60 -4.86
N ASP A 332 -28.08 -9.37 -4.37
CA ASP A 332 -29.06 -8.28 -4.48
C ASP A 332 -29.48 -7.98 -5.93
N ASP A 333 -28.54 -8.04 -6.88
CA ASP A 333 -28.80 -7.77 -8.29
C ASP A 333 -29.52 -8.93 -8.99
N ALA A 334 -29.26 -10.16 -8.56
CA ALA A 334 -29.96 -11.35 -9.04
C ALA A 334 -31.44 -11.30 -8.65
N GLU A 335 -31.74 -10.81 -7.44
CA GLU A 335 -33.12 -10.59 -6.98
C GLU A 335 -33.82 -9.43 -7.72
N GLN A 336 -33.08 -8.38 -8.10
CA GLN A 336 -33.62 -7.19 -8.76
C GLN A 336 -33.70 -7.28 -10.31
N GLY A 337 -33.24 -8.37 -10.93
CA GLY A 337 -33.41 -8.63 -12.37
C GLY A 337 -32.64 -7.68 -13.32
N LYS A 338 -31.57 -7.02 -12.87
CA LYS A 338 -30.80 -6.04 -13.66
C LYS A 338 -29.78 -6.70 -14.60
N GLY A 339 -30.19 -7.02 -15.83
CA GLY A 339 -29.36 -7.77 -16.81
C GLY A 339 -28.20 -7.02 -17.52
N LYS A 340 -27.96 -5.72 -17.27
CA LYS A 340 -26.92 -4.93 -17.99
C LYS A 340 -25.65 -4.60 -17.19
N ALA A 341 -25.66 -4.75 -15.86
CA ALA A 341 -24.48 -4.57 -15.00
C ALA A 341 -23.56 -5.82 -14.96
N LYS A 342 -23.96 -6.90 -15.63
CA LYS A 342 -23.41 -8.25 -15.47
C LYS A 342 -21.98 -8.46 -16.03
N VAL A 343 -21.57 -7.67 -17.03
CA VAL A 343 -20.29 -7.88 -17.75
C VAL A 343 -19.10 -7.15 -17.10
N ARG A 344 -19.30 -6.03 -16.41
CA ARG A 344 -18.19 -5.36 -15.68
C ARG A 344 -18.05 -5.83 -14.24
N LYS A 345 -19.15 -6.35 -13.66
CA LYS A 345 -19.12 -7.07 -12.38
C LYS A 345 -18.27 -8.35 -12.46
N SER A 346 -18.17 -8.98 -13.64
CA SER A 346 -17.36 -10.20 -13.81
C SER A 346 -15.87 -9.93 -13.71
N ASP A 347 -15.39 -8.78 -14.19
CA ASP A 347 -13.94 -8.54 -14.31
C ASP A 347 -13.31 -8.34 -12.92
N ILE A 348 -13.90 -7.50 -12.08
CA ILE A 348 -13.46 -7.31 -10.67
C ILE A 348 -13.58 -8.62 -9.89
N LEU A 349 -14.65 -9.39 -10.12
CA LEU A 349 -14.85 -10.68 -9.45
C LEU A 349 -13.81 -11.73 -9.90
N GLU A 350 -13.44 -11.73 -11.18
CA GLU A 350 -12.43 -12.63 -11.73
C GLU A 350 -11.05 -12.29 -11.17
N GLN A 351 -10.68 -11.00 -11.16
CA GLN A 351 -9.44 -10.53 -10.53
C GLN A 351 -9.41 -10.83 -9.01
N TYR A 352 -10.53 -10.64 -8.31
CA TYR A 352 -10.61 -10.99 -6.89
C TYR A 352 -10.41 -12.49 -6.66
N LYS A 353 -10.93 -13.36 -7.53
CA LYS A 353 -10.68 -14.81 -7.47
C LYS A 353 -9.21 -15.17 -7.71
N GLU A 354 -8.50 -14.42 -8.55
CA GLU A 354 -7.05 -14.57 -8.69
C GLU A 354 -6.32 -14.21 -7.39
N ILE A 355 -6.75 -13.13 -6.72
CA ILE A 355 -6.26 -12.77 -5.38
C ILE A 355 -6.57 -13.89 -4.37
N GLU A 356 -7.78 -14.46 -4.36
CA GLU A 356 -8.12 -15.59 -3.48
C GLU A 356 -7.24 -16.81 -3.73
N SER A 357 -7.03 -17.17 -5.00
CA SER A 357 -6.16 -18.27 -5.36
C SER A 357 -4.70 -18.03 -4.95
N LEU A 358 -4.20 -16.81 -5.12
CA LEU A 358 -2.84 -16.44 -4.70
C LEU A 358 -2.74 -16.42 -3.17
N ALA A 359 -3.73 -15.86 -2.49
CA ALA A 359 -3.82 -15.77 -1.04
C ALA A 359 -3.73 -17.16 -0.39
N MET A 360 -4.52 -18.12 -0.90
CA MET A 360 -4.44 -19.51 -0.45
C MET A 360 -3.09 -20.15 -0.81
N LYS A 361 -2.66 -20.06 -2.08
CA LYS A 361 -1.46 -20.77 -2.55
C LYS A 361 -0.17 -20.28 -1.88
N LYS A 362 -0.06 -18.97 -1.66
CA LYS A 362 1.18 -18.32 -1.22
C LYS A 362 1.17 -18.03 0.27
N PHE A 363 0.04 -17.62 0.84
CA PHE A 363 -0.02 -17.16 2.23
C PHE A 363 -0.83 -18.08 3.15
N ASP A 364 -1.42 -19.16 2.60
CA ASP A 364 -2.33 -20.07 3.31
C ASP A 364 -3.54 -19.34 3.92
N TRP A 365 -4.03 -18.31 3.19
CA TRP A 365 -5.19 -17.52 3.62
C TRP A 365 -6.47 -18.05 2.99
N ALA A 366 -7.36 -18.59 3.81
CA ALA A 366 -8.73 -18.88 3.42
C ALA A 366 -9.57 -17.59 3.40
N LEU A 367 -9.95 -17.16 2.19
CA LEU A 367 -10.77 -15.96 1.97
C LEU A 367 -12.26 -16.26 1.71
N ASP A 368 -12.61 -17.45 1.20
CA ASP A 368 -14.01 -17.85 1.11
C ASP A 368 -14.50 -18.31 2.49
N VAL A 369 -15.56 -17.68 2.96
CA VAL A 369 -16.24 -17.97 4.22
C VAL A 369 -16.74 -19.43 4.31
N LYS A 370 -16.98 -20.09 3.17
CA LYS A 370 -17.36 -21.51 3.10
C LYS A 370 -16.21 -22.46 3.38
N ASP A 371 -14.98 -22.01 3.14
CA ASP A 371 -13.77 -22.82 3.30
C ASP A 371 -13.12 -22.64 4.69
N VAL A 372 -13.58 -21.66 5.47
CA VAL A 372 -13.15 -21.45 6.86
C VAL A 372 -13.91 -22.39 7.80
N VAL A 373 -13.20 -23.32 8.44
CA VAL A 373 -13.78 -24.25 9.43
C VAL A 373 -14.14 -23.49 10.70
N ARG A 374 -15.41 -23.14 10.86
CA ARG A 374 -15.92 -22.40 12.03
C ARG A 374 -15.93 -23.23 13.32
N ARG A 375 -16.07 -24.56 13.19
CA ARG A 375 -16.11 -25.53 14.29
C ARG A 375 -15.56 -26.88 13.85
N GLY A 376 -14.70 -27.48 14.66
CA GLY A 376 -14.13 -28.81 14.38
C GLY A 376 -13.89 -29.60 15.66
N MET A 377 -14.14 -30.92 15.63
CA MET A 377 -13.78 -31.81 16.73
C MET A 377 -12.32 -32.25 16.57
N VAL A 378 -11.48 -31.92 17.54
CA VAL A 378 -10.09 -32.36 17.60
C VAL A 378 -9.91 -33.37 18.71
N GLN A 379 -9.25 -34.49 18.39
CA GLN A 379 -8.92 -35.52 19.36
C GLN A 379 -7.63 -35.14 20.08
N THR A 380 -7.67 -35.01 21.40
CA THR A 380 -6.49 -34.72 22.23
C THR A 380 -5.57 -35.93 22.32
N GLU A 381 -4.32 -35.74 22.79
CA GLU A 381 -3.37 -36.82 23.03
C GLU A 381 -3.88 -37.88 24.02
N GLU A 382 -4.88 -37.52 24.84
CA GLU A 382 -5.55 -38.40 25.79
C GLU A 382 -6.80 -39.09 25.19
N GLY A 383 -7.10 -38.85 23.90
CA GLY A 383 -8.18 -39.49 23.16
C GLY A 383 -9.55 -38.82 23.31
N GLU A 384 -9.64 -37.69 24.01
CA GLU A 384 -10.88 -36.93 24.18
C GLU A 384 -11.18 -36.08 22.94
N MET A 385 -12.43 -36.08 22.49
CA MET A 385 -12.88 -35.23 21.40
C MET A 385 -13.30 -33.87 21.96
N VAL A 386 -12.52 -32.84 21.69
CA VAL A 386 -12.80 -31.46 22.09
C VAL A 386 -13.28 -30.68 20.87
N GLU A 387 -14.43 -30.02 21.00
CA GLU A 387 -14.92 -29.08 20.00
C GLU A 387 -14.09 -27.80 20.10
N LEU A 388 -13.25 -27.55 19.09
CA LEU A 388 -12.54 -26.28 18.95
C LEU A 388 -13.44 -25.31 18.19
N GLU A 389 -13.80 -24.23 18.87
CA GLU A 389 -14.28 -22.99 18.25
C GLU A 389 -13.06 -22.11 17.99
N MET A 390 -12.84 -21.73 16.72
CA MET A 390 -11.78 -20.78 16.39
C MET A 390 -12.20 -19.38 16.82
N VAL A 391 -11.57 -18.88 17.89
CA VAL A 391 -11.82 -17.55 18.46
C VAL A 391 -11.18 -16.51 17.53
N GLY A 392 -11.98 -15.63 16.92
CA GLY A 392 -11.48 -14.52 16.10
C GLY A 392 -12.31 -14.14 14.87
N LEU A 393 -13.35 -14.92 14.54
CA LEU A 393 -14.25 -14.68 13.39
C LEU A 393 -15.64 -14.14 13.77
N GLU A 394 -15.93 -13.99 15.07
CA GLU A 394 -17.22 -13.43 15.53
C GLU A 394 -17.32 -11.91 15.30
N GLU A 395 -16.21 -11.18 15.22
CA GLU A 395 -16.22 -9.73 14.93
C GLU A 395 -16.71 -9.42 13.50
N ASP A 396 -16.62 -10.37 12.56
CA ASP A 396 -17.08 -10.22 11.17
C ASP A 396 -18.60 -10.39 11.01
N ASP A 397 -19.32 -10.77 12.07
CA ASP A 397 -20.77 -10.96 12.10
C ASP A 397 -21.52 -9.85 12.86
N GLU A 398 -20.87 -8.73 13.19
CA GLU A 398 -21.53 -7.49 13.64
C GLU A 398 -22.29 -6.77 12.50
N SER A 399 -22.86 -7.51 11.54
CA SER A 399 -24.02 -7.06 10.79
C SER A 399 -25.18 -6.98 11.76
N GLY A 400 -25.30 -5.86 12.49
CA GLY A 400 -26.26 -5.60 13.57
C GLY A 400 -27.75 -5.79 13.22
N GLU A 401 -28.13 -7.02 12.91
CA GLU A 401 -29.48 -7.53 12.79
C GLU A 401 -29.93 -8.15 14.11
N TYR A 402 -29.59 -7.53 15.24
CA TYR A 402 -30.27 -7.80 16.50
C TYR A 402 -31.20 -6.62 16.81
N ALA A 403 -32.35 -6.61 16.15
CA ALA A 403 -33.50 -5.91 16.71
C ALA A 403 -34.04 -6.79 17.86
N PRO A 404 -33.98 -6.34 19.13
CA PRO A 404 -34.53 -7.13 20.22
C PRO A 404 -36.04 -7.32 19.99
N VAL A 405 -36.46 -8.57 19.85
CA VAL A 405 -37.88 -8.93 19.89
C VAL A 405 -38.33 -8.73 21.33
N ILE A 406 -39.19 -7.74 21.57
CA ILE A 406 -39.88 -7.60 22.85
C ILE A 406 -40.84 -8.78 22.93
N VAL A 407 -40.47 -9.80 23.71
CA VAL A 407 -41.38 -10.86 24.11
C VAL A 407 -42.21 -10.27 25.25
N GLU A 408 -43.47 -9.94 24.97
CA GLU A 408 -44.43 -9.66 26.04
C GLU A 408 -44.69 -10.98 26.78
N GLU A 409 -43.99 -11.17 27.89
CA GLU A 409 -44.28 -12.26 28.83
C GLU A 409 -45.67 -12.01 29.42
N TYR A 410 -46.65 -12.81 28.98
CA TYR A 410 -47.91 -12.97 29.69
C TYR A 410 -47.61 -13.67 31.02
N ILE A 411 -47.47 -12.88 32.08
CA ILE A 411 -47.46 -13.39 33.44
C ILE A 411 -48.91 -13.77 33.79
N GLU A 412 -49.18 -15.08 33.84
CA GLU A 412 -50.37 -15.61 34.52
C GLU A 412 -50.26 -15.25 36.02
N GLY A 413 -51.01 -14.23 36.41
CA GLY A 413 -51.10 -13.76 37.79
C GLY A 413 -51.88 -14.73 38.65
N ASP A 414 -51.16 -15.34 39.60
CA ASP A 414 -51.70 -16.08 40.73
C ASP A 414 -52.57 -15.14 41.60
N SER A 415 -53.73 -15.64 42.02
CA SER A 415 -54.74 -14.90 42.76
C SER A 415 -54.26 -14.53 44.17
N ALA A 416 -54.22 -13.24 44.49
CA ALA A 416 -54.13 -12.75 45.86
C ALA A 416 -55.19 -11.68 46.11
N GLU A 417 -56.01 -11.91 47.14
CA GLU A 417 -57.11 -11.09 47.61
C GLU A 417 -56.66 -9.65 47.95
N VAL A 418 -57.42 -8.66 47.47
CA VAL A 418 -57.26 -7.25 47.85
C VAL A 418 -58.31 -6.89 48.89
N GLU A 419 -57.88 -6.70 50.14
CA GLU A 419 -58.66 -6.05 51.19
C GLU A 419 -58.80 -4.54 50.85
N MET A 420 -60.02 -4.09 50.57
CA MET A 420 -60.34 -2.68 50.33
C MET A 420 -60.49 -1.91 51.65
N THR A 421 -59.68 -0.88 51.85
CA THR A 421 -60.02 0.23 52.77
C THR A 421 -60.28 1.51 51.97
N PRO A 422 -61.37 2.25 52.22
CA PRO A 422 -61.70 3.44 51.45
C PRO A 422 -61.07 4.71 52.06
N ALA A 423 -60.46 5.54 51.20
CA ALA A 423 -60.04 6.90 51.54
C ALA A 423 -61.15 7.93 51.18
N PRO A 424 -61.27 9.06 51.93
CA PRO A 424 -62.40 9.99 51.80
C PRO A 424 -62.18 11.07 50.72
N TRP A 425 -63.29 11.54 50.16
CA TRP A 425 -63.36 12.57 49.11
C TRP A 425 -63.18 14.00 49.67
N PRO A 426 -62.43 14.90 49.01
CA PRO A 426 -62.50 16.33 49.27
C PRO A 426 -63.61 17.01 48.44
N GLN A 427 -64.22 18.02 49.06
CA GLN A 427 -65.31 18.87 48.54
C GLN A 427 -64.90 19.81 47.41
#